data_AF-A0A914PAT9-F1
#
_entry.id   AF-A0A914PAT9-F1
#
_cell.length_a   1.000
_cell.length_b   1.000
_cell.length_c   1.000
_cell.angle_alpha   90.00
_cell.angle_beta   90.00
_cell.angle_gamma   90.00
#
_symmetry.space_group_name_H-M   'P 1'
#
loop_
_entity.id
_entity.type
_entity.pdbx_description
1 polymer ?
#
loop_
_entity_poly.entity_id
_entity_poly.type
_entity_poly.pdbx_seq_one_letter_code
_entity_poly.pdbx_strand_id
1 'polypeptide(L)'
;MVIYEGGGAVSQARSLWRIEPIRAKWHGALVGFDQVFRIRHITTGRYLGVHEQHKTVQLYHKDKATYNLTAFIMCQNKDIKKQLLDEKEEEGMGVATIRYGETVAFILHLESQLWLSYQTSEITKKGVGKVEEKKAVVLQDGHMDDCYTFFMALDEESKSARVIRKCSSVLNKFLKGIDALQEEGNQAIEWAKVDLNEVLKLMEDLIEYFAQPSEDQNFEDRQNRFRALRSRQDLFQEEGVLNMILDTIDKFSLMESLPDFAGLIGEDNQNTWEEISTYLYLLVAAMIKGNHSNCAQFAAVARLDWLFGRLSNPQSAEGILDVLYCVLTESPEALNMINEEHIKSVISLLEKVGRDPKVLDVLSSLCEGNGMAVRSSQNTITDHLLPGKDLLLQTAMKDQVSRYV
;
A
#
# COMPACT_ATOMS: atom_id res chain seq x y z
N MET A 1 -17.92 -8.43 -1.92
CA MET A 1 -18.58 -8.40 -3.24
C MET A 1 -17.53 -8.68 -4.29
N VAL A 2 -17.86 -9.43 -5.34
CA VAL A 2 -16.95 -9.72 -6.46
C VAL A 2 -17.54 -9.07 -7.71
N ILE A 3 -16.75 -8.26 -8.40
CA ILE A 3 -17.20 -7.43 -9.52
C ILE A 3 -16.28 -7.60 -10.72
N TYR A 4 -16.79 -7.26 -11.90
CA TYR A 4 -15.98 -7.09 -13.09
C TYR A 4 -15.68 -5.60 -13.28
N GLU A 5 -14.44 -5.30 -13.59
CA GLU A 5 -13.97 -3.95 -13.86
C GLU A 5 -12.98 -4.00 -15.02
N GLY A 6 -13.15 -3.09 -15.99
CA GLY A 6 -12.23 -2.94 -17.12
C GLY A 6 -11.17 -1.86 -16.86
N GLY A 7 -10.26 -1.70 -17.81
CA GLY A 7 -9.28 -0.60 -17.77
C GLY A 7 -8.26 -0.74 -16.64
N GLY A 8 -8.13 0.29 -15.80
CA GLY A 8 -7.07 0.40 -14.79
C GLY A 8 -7.03 -0.69 -13.73
N ALA A 9 -8.15 -1.39 -13.48
CA ALA A 9 -8.17 -2.51 -12.54
C ALA A 9 -7.23 -3.66 -12.93
N VAL A 10 -6.91 -3.82 -14.21
CA VAL A 10 -6.04 -4.89 -14.73
C VAL A 10 -4.60 -4.75 -14.23
N SER A 11 -4.14 -3.52 -13.95
CA SER A 11 -2.80 -3.25 -13.41
C SER A 11 -2.77 -3.12 -11.89
N GLN A 12 -3.85 -3.49 -11.20
CA GLN A 12 -3.97 -3.36 -9.74
C GLN A 12 -3.94 -4.73 -9.05
N ALA A 13 -3.42 -4.77 -7.82
CA ALA A 13 -3.23 -6.04 -7.10
C ALA A 13 -4.54 -6.79 -6.79
N ARG A 14 -5.67 -6.08 -6.65
CA ARG A 14 -7.02 -6.66 -6.49
C ARG A 14 -7.51 -7.51 -7.66
N SER A 15 -6.85 -7.45 -8.82
CA SER A 15 -7.15 -8.32 -9.96
C SER A 15 -6.42 -9.66 -9.91
N LEU A 16 -5.56 -9.88 -8.90
CA LEU A 16 -4.69 -11.06 -8.84
C LEU A 16 -5.36 -12.23 -8.11
N TRP A 17 -5.52 -13.32 -8.86
CA TRP A 17 -6.09 -14.58 -8.38
C TRP A 17 -5.13 -15.73 -8.59
N ARG A 18 -5.22 -16.73 -7.71
CA ARG A 18 -4.47 -17.98 -7.79
C ARG A 18 -5.44 -19.15 -7.91
N ILE A 19 -5.22 -19.98 -8.92
CA ILE A 19 -5.87 -21.29 -9.06
C ILE A 19 -5.08 -22.29 -8.23
N GLU A 20 -5.76 -22.97 -7.30
CA GLU A 20 -5.18 -23.99 -6.43
C GLU A 20 -5.91 -25.32 -6.66
N PRO A 21 -5.33 -26.28 -7.40
CA PRO A 21 -5.94 -27.59 -7.61
C PRO A 21 -6.18 -28.33 -6.29
N ILE A 22 -7.34 -28.98 -6.17
CA ILE A 22 -7.68 -29.80 -4.99
C ILE A 22 -7.13 -31.21 -5.22
N ARG A 23 -5.86 -31.42 -4.85
CA ARG A 23 -5.16 -32.72 -4.94
C ARG A 23 -4.11 -32.83 -3.83
N ALA A 24 -3.69 -34.04 -3.47
CA ALA A 24 -2.70 -34.25 -2.41
C ALA A 24 -1.24 -34.24 -2.93
N LYS A 25 -1.02 -34.59 -4.20
CA LYS A 25 0.28 -34.62 -4.87
C LYS A 25 0.22 -33.76 -6.14
N TRP A 26 1.38 -33.40 -6.71
CA TRP A 26 1.46 -32.70 -8.00
C TRP A 26 0.71 -31.36 -8.07
N HIS A 27 0.71 -30.57 -6.99
CA HIS A 27 0.05 -29.25 -6.94
C HIS A 27 0.56 -28.24 -7.99
N GLY A 28 1.75 -28.47 -8.55
CA GLY A 28 2.35 -27.65 -9.62
C GLY A 28 2.19 -28.25 -11.02
N ALA A 29 1.41 -29.34 -11.18
CA ALA A 29 1.12 -29.90 -12.49
C ALA A 29 0.26 -28.94 -13.33
N LEU A 30 0.21 -29.21 -14.63
CA LEU A 30 -0.57 -28.42 -15.58
C LEU A 30 -2.06 -28.53 -15.23
N VAL A 31 -2.73 -27.38 -15.23
CA VAL A 31 -4.17 -27.30 -14.97
C VAL A 31 -4.91 -27.70 -16.23
N GLY A 32 -5.80 -28.67 -16.08
CA GLY A 32 -6.64 -29.23 -17.13
C GLY A 32 -8.10 -28.80 -17.07
N PHE A 33 -8.88 -29.15 -18.09
CA PHE A 33 -10.34 -29.20 -17.97
C PHE A 33 -10.75 -30.33 -17.01
N ASP A 34 -11.94 -30.21 -16.43
CA ASP A 34 -12.57 -31.20 -15.54
C ASP A 34 -11.77 -31.53 -14.27
N GLN A 35 -10.74 -30.74 -13.95
CA GLN A 35 -9.98 -30.83 -12.71
C GLN A 35 -10.59 -29.92 -11.65
N VAL A 36 -10.75 -30.42 -10.43
CA VAL A 36 -11.28 -29.64 -9.32
C VAL A 36 -10.20 -28.71 -8.76
N PHE A 37 -10.55 -27.43 -8.57
CA PHE A 37 -9.68 -26.42 -7.98
C PHE A 37 -10.46 -25.43 -7.12
N ARG A 38 -9.71 -24.65 -6.34
CA ARG A 38 -10.17 -23.45 -5.62
C ARG A 38 -9.59 -22.20 -6.25
N ILE A 39 -10.34 -21.11 -6.16
CA ILE A 39 -9.89 -19.78 -6.60
C ILE A 39 -9.57 -18.95 -5.36
N ARG A 40 -8.33 -18.51 -5.24
CA ARG A 40 -7.85 -17.73 -4.10
C ARG A 40 -7.48 -16.32 -4.52
N HIS A 41 -7.98 -15.32 -3.82
CA HIS A 41 -7.58 -13.93 -4.00
C HIS A 41 -6.22 -13.70 -3.32
N ILE A 42 -5.24 -13.11 -4.02
CA ILE A 42 -3.86 -13.04 -3.51
C ILE A 42 -3.74 -12.05 -2.35
N THR A 43 -4.23 -10.80 -2.50
CA THR A 43 -4.01 -9.76 -1.48
C THR A 43 -4.84 -9.97 -0.22
N THR A 44 -6.06 -10.51 -0.33
CA THR A 44 -6.89 -10.82 0.86
C THR A 44 -6.65 -12.22 1.42
N GLY A 45 -6.10 -13.13 0.62
CA GLY A 45 -5.88 -14.52 1.01
C GLY A 45 -7.13 -15.37 1.17
N ARG A 46 -8.30 -14.83 0.81
CA ARG A 46 -9.61 -15.47 0.90
C ARG A 46 -9.91 -16.30 -0.35
N TYR A 47 -10.82 -17.24 -0.24
CA TYR A 47 -11.25 -18.09 -1.35
C TYR A 47 -12.58 -17.60 -1.90
N LEU A 48 -12.71 -17.60 -3.22
CA LEU A 48 -13.99 -17.45 -3.88
C LEU A 48 -14.85 -18.66 -3.52
N GLY A 49 -16.09 -18.42 -3.11
CA GLY A 49 -17.06 -19.47 -2.91
C GLY A 49 -18.47 -19.02 -3.22
N VAL A 50 -19.37 -19.99 -3.32
CA VAL A 50 -20.77 -19.79 -3.67
C VAL A 50 -21.62 -19.70 -2.41
N HIS A 51 -22.55 -18.75 -2.39
CA HIS A 51 -23.63 -18.71 -1.42
C HIS A 51 -24.92 -19.16 -2.10
N GLU A 52 -25.24 -20.44 -1.98
CA GLU A 52 -26.31 -21.09 -2.76
C GLU A 52 -27.68 -20.42 -2.61
N GLN A 53 -28.10 -20.10 -1.38
CA GLN A 53 -29.41 -19.50 -1.13
C GLN A 53 -29.63 -18.16 -1.84
N HIS A 54 -28.56 -17.39 -2.04
CA HIS A 54 -28.62 -16.07 -2.67
C HIS A 54 -28.13 -16.10 -4.12
N LYS A 55 -27.65 -17.25 -4.62
CA LYS A 55 -27.01 -17.41 -5.94
C LYS A 55 -25.90 -16.38 -6.20
N THR A 56 -25.22 -15.94 -5.16
CA THR A 56 -24.11 -14.97 -5.24
C THR A 56 -22.78 -15.65 -4.97
N VAL A 57 -21.69 -14.99 -5.39
CA VAL A 57 -20.34 -15.39 -4.98
C VAL A 57 -19.75 -14.40 -3.99
N GLN A 58 -18.97 -14.92 -3.05
CA GLN A 58 -18.31 -14.11 -2.03
C GLN A 58 -16.96 -14.70 -1.61
N LEU A 59 -16.18 -13.91 -0.88
CA LEU A 59 -14.87 -14.30 -0.39
C LEU A 59 -14.96 -14.87 1.02
N TYR A 60 -14.57 -16.12 1.19
CA TYR A 60 -14.54 -16.82 2.47
C TYR A 60 -13.13 -16.86 3.06
N HIS A 61 -13.04 -16.72 4.38
CA HIS A 61 -11.78 -16.97 5.10
C HIS A 61 -11.33 -18.42 4.92
N LYS A 62 -10.02 -18.68 5.00
CA LYS A 62 -9.43 -20.02 4.84
C LYS A 62 -10.13 -21.07 5.72
N ASP A 63 -10.45 -20.73 6.96
CA ASP A 63 -11.04 -21.67 7.93
C ASP A 63 -12.51 -22.00 7.64
N LYS A 64 -13.18 -21.15 6.85
CA LYS A 64 -14.58 -21.35 6.43
C LYS A 64 -14.70 -21.83 4.97
N ALA A 65 -13.59 -21.94 4.26
CA ALA A 65 -13.54 -22.34 2.85
C ALA A 65 -13.62 -23.88 2.72
N THR A 66 -14.82 -24.42 2.97
CA THR A 66 -15.09 -25.86 2.81
C THR A 66 -15.08 -26.26 1.34
N TYR A 67 -14.96 -27.56 1.08
CA TYR A 67 -14.98 -28.11 -0.28
C TYR A 67 -16.26 -27.71 -1.03
N ASN A 68 -17.43 -27.97 -0.43
CA ASN A 68 -18.74 -27.72 -1.05
C ASN A 68 -19.01 -26.25 -1.37
N LEU A 69 -18.31 -25.31 -0.71
CA LEU A 69 -18.47 -23.87 -0.97
C LEU A 69 -17.51 -23.35 -2.05
N THR A 70 -16.36 -24.01 -2.25
CA THR A 70 -15.21 -23.44 -2.97
C THR A 70 -14.65 -24.32 -4.08
N ALA A 71 -15.25 -25.48 -4.32
CA ALA A 71 -14.85 -26.40 -5.38
C ALA A 71 -15.44 -25.98 -6.72
N PHE A 72 -14.55 -25.65 -7.67
CA PHE A 72 -14.89 -25.32 -9.04
C PHE A 72 -14.19 -26.25 -10.01
N ILE A 73 -14.74 -26.37 -11.22
CA ILE A 73 -14.12 -27.03 -12.36
C ILE A 73 -14.10 -26.10 -13.58
N MET A 74 -13.14 -26.33 -14.48
CA MET A 74 -13.04 -25.66 -15.77
C MET A 74 -13.62 -26.57 -16.84
N CYS A 75 -14.52 -26.02 -17.64
CA CYS A 75 -15.21 -26.75 -18.69
C CYS A 75 -14.93 -26.09 -20.04
N GLN A 76 -14.82 -26.90 -21.09
CA GLN A 76 -14.66 -26.40 -22.46
C GLN A 76 -15.96 -25.80 -23.01
N ASN A 77 -17.11 -26.32 -22.57
CA ASN A 77 -18.44 -25.85 -22.94
C ASN A 77 -19.43 -26.07 -21.78
N LYS A 78 -20.68 -25.62 -21.97
CA LYS A 78 -21.74 -25.74 -20.96
C LYS A 78 -22.57 -27.03 -21.05
N ASP A 79 -22.04 -28.08 -21.68
CA ASP A 79 -22.74 -29.37 -21.79
C ASP A 79 -22.43 -30.27 -20.58
N ILE A 80 -23.31 -30.23 -19.58
CA ILE A 80 -23.21 -30.98 -18.31
C ILE A 80 -23.09 -32.50 -18.54
N LYS A 81 -23.69 -33.02 -19.62
CA LYS A 81 -23.84 -34.48 -19.87
C LYS A 81 -22.54 -35.23 -20.16
N LYS A 82 -21.41 -34.54 -20.36
CA LYS A 82 -20.09 -35.17 -20.63
C LYS A 82 -19.08 -35.04 -19.48
N GLN A 83 -19.39 -34.30 -18.42
CA GLN A 83 -18.39 -33.84 -17.43
C GLN A 83 -18.30 -34.72 -16.18
N LEU A 84 -18.89 -35.92 -16.20
CA LEU A 84 -18.75 -36.90 -15.11
C LEU A 84 -17.36 -37.52 -15.15
N LEU A 85 -16.42 -36.80 -14.51
CA LEU A 85 -15.21 -37.21 -13.81
C LEU A 85 -14.82 -38.71 -13.95
N ASP A 86 -14.06 -39.02 -15.01
CA ASP A 86 -13.12 -40.14 -14.95
C ASP A 86 -11.92 -39.67 -14.11
N GLU A 87 -12.02 -39.80 -12.78
CA GLU A 87 -10.92 -39.53 -11.84
C GLU A 87 -9.83 -40.60 -12.00
N LYS A 88 -9.04 -40.51 -13.07
CA LYS A 88 -7.68 -41.05 -13.03
C LYS A 88 -6.77 -39.91 -12.61
N GLU A 89 -6.32 -39.96 -11.36
CA GLU A 89 -5.18 -39.12 -10.94
C GLU A 89 -3.99 -39.47 -11.84
N GLU A 90 -3.72 -38.61 -12.83
CA GLU A 90 -2.51 -38.73 -13.65
C GLU A 90 -1.29 -38.44 -12.76
N GLU A 91 -0.45 -39.45 -12.55
CA GLU A 91 0.84 -39.25 -11.90
C GLU A 91 1.80 -38.54 -12.89
N GLY A 92 2.08 -37.26 -12.64
CA GLY A 92 3.02 -36.47 -13.42
C GLY A 92 2.57 -35.03 -13.63
N MET A 93 3.14 -34.38 -14.64
CA MET A 93 2.79 -32.99 -15.00
C MET A 93 1.44 -32.87 -15.72
N GLY A 94 0.88 -33.96 -16.22
CA GLY A 94 -0.35 -33.97 -17.03
C GLY A 94 -0.17 -33.36 -18.42
N VAL A 95 -1.28 -33.07 -19.09
CA VAL A 95 -1.32 -32.50 -20.45
C VAL A 95 -1.57 -31.00 -20.41
N ALA A 96 -0.84 -30.24 -21.25
CA ALA A 96 -1.03 -28.79 -21.40
C ALA A 96 -2.31 -28.47 -22.19
N THR A 97 -3.46 -28.38 -21.52
CA THR A 97 -4.74 -28.04 -22.19
C THR A 97 -5.06 -26.55 -22.14
N ILE A 98 -4.68 -25.85 -21.07
CA ILE A 98 -4.94 -24.42 -20.91
C ILE A 98 -3.76 -23.60 -21.41
N ARG A 99 -4.01 -22.69 -22.34
CA ARG A 99 -3.06 -21.70 -22.86
C ARG A 99 -3.50 -20.29 -22.51
N TYR A 100 -2.58 -19.49 -21.97
CA TYR A 100 -2.84 -18.10 -21.60
C TYR A 100 -3.23 -17.26 -22.83
N GLY A 101 -4.28 -16.45 -22.71
CA GLY A 101 -4.79 -15.58 -23.78
C GLY A 101 -5.55 -16.28 -24.92
N GLU A 102 -5.45 -17.60 -25.05
CA GLU A 102 -6.07 -18.35 -26.16
C GLU A 102 -7.22 -19.26 -25.72
N THR A 103 -7.07 -19.91 -24.57
CA THR A 103 -8.06 -20.90 -24.13
C THR A 103 -9.23 -20.21 -23.45
N VAL A 104 -10.41 -20.41 -24.02
CA VAL A 104 -11.69 -20.01 -23.44
C VAL A 104 -12.20 -21.14 -22.57
N ALA A 105 -12.50 -20.83 -21.31
CA ALA A 105 -13.06 -21.77 -20.35
C ALA A 105 -14.36 -21.23 -19.74
N PHE A 106 -15.19 -22.15 -19.28
CA PHE A 106 -16.36 -21.87 -18.44
C PHE A 106 -16.09 -22.43 -17.05
N ILE A 107 -16.50 -21.72 -16.01
CA ILE A 107 -16.26 -22.14 -14.63
C ILE A 107 -17.58 -22.61 -14.02
N LEU A 108 -17.62 -23.86 -13.57
CA LEU A 108 -18.77 -24.49 -12.94
C LEU A 108 -18.49 -24.71 -11.45
N HIS A 109 -19.43 -24.36 -10.59
CA HIS A 109 -19.38 -24.74 -9.18
C HIS A 109 -19.85 -26.18 -8.99
N LEU A 110 -19.03 -27.01 -8.34
CA LEU A 110 -19.24 -28.46 -8.31
C LEU A 110 -20.42 -28.89 -7.45
N GLU A 111 -20.62 -28.29 -6.28
CA GLU A 111 -21.72 -28.71 -5.39
C GLU A 111 -23.09 -28.31 -5.96
N SER A 112 -23.24 -27.02 -6.32
CA SER A 112 -24.53 -26.48 -6.75
C SER A 112 -24.81 -26.69 -8.24
N GLN A 113 -23.81 -27.11 -9.02
CA GLN A 113 -23.90 -27.25 -10.48
C GLN A 113 -24.35 -25.95 -11.17
N LEU A 114 -23.86 -24.80 -10.70
CA LEU A 114 -24.18 -23.48 -11.25
C LEU A 114 -22.94 -22.84 -11.90
N TRP A 115 -23.13 -22.20 -13.05
CA TRP A 115 -22.08 -21.53 -13.81
C TRP A 115 -21.73 -20.18 -13.20
N LEU A 116 -20.44 -19.90 -13.06
CA LEU A 116 -19.94 -18.57 -12.69
C LEU A 116 -20.19 -17.60 -13.84
N SER A 117 -21.07 -16.65 -13.60
CA SER A 117 -21.57 -15.68 -14.58
C SER A 117 -21.65 -14.30 -13.94
N TYR A 118 -22.22 -13.32 -14.63
CA TYR A 118 -22.44 -12.00 -14.08
C TYR A 118 -23.92 -11.60 -14.04
N GLN A 119 -24.23 -10.58 -13.23
CA GLN A 119 -25.48 -9.85 -13.23
C GLN A 119 -25.17 -8.36 -13.36
N THR A 120 -25.83 -7.68 -14.29
CA THR A 120 -25.66 -6.23 -14.47
C THR A 120 -26.71 -5.47 -13.67
N SER A 121 -26.28 -4.41 -12.98
CA SER A 121 -27.16 -3.46 -12.30
C SER A 121 -26.73 -2.03 -12.59
N GLU A 122 -27.68 -1.11 -12.74
CA GLU A 122 -27.40 0.31 -12.88
C GLU A 122 -27.17 0.94 -11.50
N ILE A 123 -26.00 1.54 -11.30
CA ILE A 123 -25.66 2.25 -10.06
C ILE A 123 -25.29 3.70 -10.37
N THR A 124 -25.65 4.61 -9.46
CA THR A 124 -25.27 6.03 -9.58
C THR A 124 -23.93 6.25 -8.86
N LYS A 125 -22.86 6.52 -9.61
CA LYS A 125 -21.54 6.89 -9.07
C LYS A 125 -21.40 8.41 -9.00
N LYS A 126 -20.97 8.92 -7.83
CA LYS A 126 -20.74 10.35 -7.59
C LYS A 126 -19.70 10.88 -8.60
N GLY A 127 -20.05 11.93 -9.34
CA GLY A 127 -19.17 12.56 -10.34
C GLY A 127 -19.16 11.92 -11.73
N VAL A 128 -19.72 10.72 -11.90
CA VAL A 128 -19.74 9.98 -13.19
C VAL A 128 -21.18 9.78 -13.70
N GLY A 129 -22.17 9.79 -12.82
CA GLY A 129 -23.58 9.58 -13.17
C GLY A 129 -23.97 8.11 -13.07
N LYS A 130 -24.94 7.69 -13.89
CA LYS A 130 -25.41 6.30 -13.95
C LYS A 130 -24.41 5.45 -14.71
N VAL A 131 -23.93 4.38 -14.08
CA VAL A 131 -22.92 3.46 -14.63
C VAL A 131 -23.43 2.03 -14.46
N GLU A 132 -23.21 1.20 -15.47
CA GLU A 132 -23.45 -0.23 -15.37
C GLU A 132 -22.36 -0.90 -14.51
N GLU A 133 -22.78 -1.58 -13.46
CA GLU A 133 -21.91 -2.42 -12.64
C GLU A 133 -22.23 -3.89 -12.88
N LYS A 134 -21.22 -4.67 -13.26
CA LYS A 134 -21.32 -6.12 -13.42
C LYS A 134 -20.82 -6.81 -12.16
N LYS A 135 -21.70 -7.56 -11.50
CA LYS A 135 -21.38 -8.37 -10.32
C LYS A 135 -21.26 -9.82 -10.68
N ALA A 136 -20.25 -10.51 -10.16
CA ALA A 136 -20.16 -11.96 -10.33
C ALA A 136 -21.24 -12.66 -9.49
N VAL A 137 -21.89 -13.64 -10.10
CA VAL A 137 -22.97 -14.45 -9.53
C VAL A 137 -22.86 -15.88 -10.06
N VAL A 138 -23.72 -16.77 -9.58
CA VAL A 138 -23.85 -18.11 -10.16
C VAL A 138 -25.24 -18.31 -10.75
N LEU A 139 -25.31 -18.83 -11.98
CA LEU A 139 -26.55 -19.02 -12.73
C LEU A 139 -26.69 -20.46 -13.21
N GLN A 140 -27.93 -20.92 -13.39
CA GLN A 140 -28.20 -22.29 -13.83
C GLN A 140 -27.71 -22.54 -15.27
N ASP A 141 -27.93 -21.59 -16.17
CA ASP A 141 -27.48 -21.67 -17.56
C ASP A 141 -26.23 -20.80 -17.82
N GLY A 142 -26.04 -19.73 -17.03
CA GLY A 142 -25.03 -18.69 -17.27
C GLY A 142 -25.20 -17.98 -18.61
N HIS A 143 -24.39 -16.96 -18.88
CA HIS A 143 -24.47 -16.23 -20.15
C HIS A 143 -23.57 -16.83 -21.24
N MET A 144 -23.82 -16.50 -22.50
CA MET A 144 -23.01 -17.03 -23.63
C MET A 144 -21.63 -16.37 -23.71
N ASP A 145 -21.48 -15.19 -23.11
CA ASP A 145 -20.28 -14.36 -23.15
C ASP A 145 -19.43 -14.46 -21.88
N ASP A 146 -19.67 -15.46 -21.02
CA ASP A 146 -18.86 -15.69 -19.80
C ASP A 146 -17.37 -15.91 -20.13
N CYS A 147 -17.09 -16.72 -21.15
CA CYS A 147 -15.80 -16.91 -21.85
C CYS A 147 -14.51 -16.52 -21.09
N TYR A 148 -14.23 -17.18 -19.95
CA TYR A 148 -13.06 -16.85 -19.13
C TYR A 148 -11.78 -17.20 -19.87
N THR A 149 -10.90 -16.20 -20.00
CA THR A 149 -9.55 -16.35 -20.55
C THR A 149 -8.54 -15.95 -19.48
N PHE A 150 -7.46 -16.72 -19.36
CA PHE A 150 -6.47 -16.52 -18.31
C PHE A 150 -5.25 -15.79 -18.83
N PHE A 151 -4.72 -14.87 -18.02
CA PHE A 151 -3.45 -14.20 -18.25
C PHE A 151 -2.55 -14.42 -17.04
N MET A 152 -1.27 -14.68 -17.28
CA MET A 152 -0.30 -14.83 -16.21
C MET A 152 0.10 -13.45 -15.71
N ALA A 153 0.01 -13.25 -14.39
CA ALA A 153 0.53 -12.05 -13.74
C ALA A 153 2.07 -11.99 -13.84
N LEU A 154 2.64 -10.79 -13.82
CA LEU A 154 4.09 -10.62 -13.73
C LEU A 154 4.58 -11.17 -12.38
N ASP A 155 5.77 -11.80 -12.38
CA ASP A 155 6.32 -12.42 -11.17
C ASP A 155 6.50 -11.40 -10.02
N GLU A 156 6.92 -10.18 -10.36
CA GLU A 156 7.07 -9.08 -9.39
C GLU A 156 5.73 -8.62 -8.80
N GLU A 157 4.66 -8.53 -9.61
CA GLU A 157 3.32 -8.18 -9.13
C GLU A 157 2.78 -9.28 -8.20
N SER A 158 2.96 -10.55 -8.57
CA SER A 158 2.56 -11.70 -7.75
C SER A 158 3.29 -11.73 -6.40
N LYS A 159 4.60 -11.43 -6.41
CA LYS A 159 5.40 -11.28 -5.19
C LYS A 159 4.89 -10.10 -4.35
N SER A 160 4.71 -8.93 -4.95
CA SER A 160 4.23 -7.71 -4.29
C SER A 160 2.87 -7.91 -3.64
N ALA A 161 1.93 -8.57 -4.31
CA ALA A 161 0.61 -8.86 -3.77
C ALA A 161 0.64 -9.75 -2.52
N ARG A 162 1.61 -10.68 -2.43
CA ARG A 162 1.84 -11.46 -1.20
C ARG A 162 2.43 -10.60 -0.08
N VAL A 163 3.36 -9.71 -0.40
CA VAL A 163 3.93 -8.76 0.56
C VAL A 163 2.81 -7.87 1.11
N ILE A 164 2.00 -7.26 0.24
CA ILE A 164 0.83 -6.45 0.62
C ILE A 164 -0.06 -7.21 1.60
N ARG A 165 -0.42 -8.46 1.29
CA ARG A 165 -1.25 -9.26 2.20
C ARG A 165 -0.64 -9.38 3.61
N LYS A 166 0.66 -9.69 3.70
CA LYS A 166 1.35 -9.85 4.98
C LYS A 166 1.40 -8.51 5.72
N CYS A 167 1.72 -7.41 5.02
CA CYS A 167 1.73 -6.06 5.58
C CYS A 167 0.36 -5.66 6.13
N SER A 168 -0.68 -5.76 5.30
CA SER A 168 -2.04 -5.44 5.69
C SER A 168 -2.49 -6.28 6.88
N SER A 169 -2.11 -7.56 6.95
CA SER A 169 -2.47 -8.42 8.10
C SER A 169 -1.82 -7.96 9.40
N VAL A 170 -0.54 -7.57 9.38
CA VAL A 170 0.20 -7.12 10.57
C VAL A 170 -0.29 -5.73 10.99
N LEU A 171 -0.41 -4.80 10.05
CA LEU A 171 -0.91 -3.43 10.32
C LEU A 171 -2.34 -3.44 10.85
N ASN A 172 -3.26 -4.21 10.27
CA ASN A 172 -4.63 -4.29 10.77
C ASN A 172 -4.70 -4.89 12.19
N LYS A 173 -3.87 -5.89 12.49
CA LYS A 173 -3.78 -6.48 13.83
C LYS A 173 -3.23 -5.43 14.81
N PHE A 174 -2.22 -4.68 14.39
CA PHE A 174 -1.60 -3.65 15.20
C PHE A 174 -2.56 -2.49 15.49
N LEU A 175 -3.21 -1.93 14.48
CA LEU A 175 -4.21 -0.86 14.62
C LEU A 175 -5.33 -1.25 15.59
N LYS A 176 -5.88 -2.46 15.45
CA LYS A 176 -6.89 -2.98 16.39
C LYS A 176 -6.36 -3.13 17.81
N GLY A 177 -5.09 -3.51 17.95
CA GLY A 177 -4.44 -3.58 19.26
C GLY A 177 -4.28 -2.21 19.89
N ILE A 178 -3.88 -1.19 19.13
CA ILE A 178 -3.78 0.19 19.62
C ILE A 178 -5.15 0.74 20.00
N ASP A 179 -6.17 0.52 19.18
CA ASP A 179 -7.55 0.92 19.47
C ASP A 179 -8.03 0.30 20.79
N ALA A 180 -7.79 -1.00 20.97
CA ALA A 180 -8.16 -1.69 22.20
C ALA A 180 -7.33 -1.24 23.41
N LEU A 181 -6.04 -0.94 23.22
CA LEU A 181 -5.18 -0.37 24.27
C LEU A 181 -5.69 1.01 24.72
N GLN A 182 -6.17 1.82 23.77
CA GLN A 182 -6.75 3.14 24.05
C GLN A 182 -8.07 3.04 24.82
N GLU A 183 -8.93 2.08 24.49
CA GLU A 183 -10.28 1.95 25.07
C GLU A 183 -10.30 1.13 26.38
N GLU A 184 -9.56 0.03 26.44
CA GLU A 184 -9.61 -0.97 27.51
C GLU A 184 -8.34 -0.99 28.39
N GLY A 185 -7.28 -0.25 28.00
CA GLY A 185 -6.00 -0.21 28.71
C GLY A 185 -5.14 -1.45 28.50
N ASN A 186 -4.12 -1.62 29.35
CA ASN A 186 -3.08 -2.66 29.18
C ASN A 186 -3.58 -4.11 29.26
N GLN A 187 -4.81 -4.34 29.75
CA GLN A 187 -5.43 -5.68 29.84
C GLN A 187 -6.17 -6.08 28.56
N ALA A 188 -6.19 -5.21 27.55
CA ALA A 188 -6.86 -5.46 26.28
C ALA A 188 -6.37 -6.76 25.61
N ILE A 189 -7.32 -7.66 25.30
CA ILE A 189 -7.02 -8.97 24.69
C ILE A 189 -6.40 -8.79 23.30
N GLU A 190 -6.84 -7.79 22.54
CA GLU A 190 -6.30 -7.51 21.21
C GLU A 190 -4.89 -6.92 21.28
N TRP A 191 -4.58 -6.09 22.29
CA TRP A 191 -3.22 -5.60 22.54
C TRP A 191 -2.27 -6.73 22.91
N ALA A 192 -2.70 -7.66 23.76
CA ALA A 192 -1.90 -8.82 24.15
C ALA A 192 -1.51 -9.74 22.98
N LYS A 193 -2.20 -9.64 21.83
CA LYS A 193 -1.85 -10.36 20.61
C LYS A 193 -0.81 -9.63 19.78
N VAL A 194 -0.64 -8.32 19.93
CA VAL A 194 0.31 -7.51 19.16
C VAL A 194 1.74 -7.90 19.53
N ASP A 195 2.59 -8.03 18.51
CA ASP A 195 4.03 -8.21 18.67
C ASP A 195 4.71 -6.99 18.07
N LEU A 196 5.27 -6.13 18.93
CA LEU A 196 5.94 -4.91 18.50
C LEU A 196 7.22 -5.20 17.72
N ASN A 197 7.91 -6.31 17.98
CA ASN A 197 9.08 -6.70 17.20
C ASN A 197 8.68 -7.16 15.78
N GLU A 198 7.53 -7.83 15.63
CA GLU A 198 6.98 -8.15 14.31
C GLU A 198 6.66 -6.88 13.51
N VAL A 199 6.09 -5.87 14.17
CA VAL A 199 5.79 -4.57 13.55
C VAL A 199 7.07 -3.82 13.17
N LEU A 200 8.04 -3.75 14.09
CA LEU A 200 9.33 -3.09 13.84
C LEU A 200 10.04 -3.71 12.64
N LYS A 201 10.16 -5.04 12.64
CA LYS A 201 10.79 -5.80 11.54
C LYS A 201 10.07 -5.59 10.21
N LEU A 202 8.74 -5.52 10.23
CA LEU A 202 7.95 -5.21 9.04
C LEU A 202 8.32 -3.83 8.47
N MET A 203 8.47 -2.81 9.31
CA MET A 203 8.83 -1.46 8.85
C MET A 203 10.23 -1.45 8.23
N GLU A 204 11.21 -2.05 8.88
CA GLU A 204 12.58 -2.18 8.33
C GLU A 204 12.59 -2.87 6.96
N ASP A 205 11.92 -4.02 6.86
CA ASP A 205 11.87 -4.80 5.63
C ASP A 205 11.15 -4.04 4.51
N LEU A 206 10.13 -3.23 4.84
CA LEU A 206 9.44 -2.39 3.87
C LEU A 206 10.27 -1.18 3.43
N ILE A 207 11.00 -0.54 4.33
CA ILE A 207 11.93 0.55 3.98
C ILE A 207 12.96 0.04 2.98
N GLU A 208 13.56 -1.13 3.25
CA GLU A 208 14.49 -1.77 2.32
C GLU A 208 13.80 -2.21 1.02
N TYR A 209 12.57 -2.73 1.10
CA TYR A 209 11.79 -3.10 -0.09
C TYR A 209 11.57 -1.92 -1.03
N PHE A 210 11.38 -0.71 -0.48
CA PHE A 210 11.20 0.53 -1.25
C PHE A 210 12.49 1.34 -1.42
N ALA A 211 13.66 0.77 -1.10
CA ALA A 211 14.93 1.46 -1.23
C ALA A 211 15.20 1.91 -2.67
N GLN A 212 15.77 3.11 -2.79
CA GLN A 212 16.14 3.67 -4.09
C GLN A 212 17.33 2.90 -4.68
N PRO A 213 17.38 2.70 -6.01
CA PRO A 213 18.54 2.09 -6.67
C PRO A 213 19.82 2.89 -6.40
N SER A 214 20.90 2.17 -6.11
CA SER A 214 22.20 2.78 -5.82
C SER A 214 22.80 3.47 -7.06
N GLU A 215 23.58 4.53 -6.83
CA GLU A 215 24.09 5.41 -7.89
C GLU A 215 25.22 4.81 -8.71
N ASP A 216 25.89 3.79 -8.19
CA ASP A 216 26.99 3.05 -8.79
C ASP A 216 26.55 2.03 -9.87
N GLN A 217 25.24 1.81 -10.02
CA GLN A 217 24.69 0.88 -11.01
C GLN A 217 24.68 1.45 -12.42
N ASN A 218 24.72 0.57 -13.42
CA ASN A 218 24.53 0.95 -14.82
C ASN A 218 23.18 1.64 -15.02
N PHE A 219 23.15 2.65 -15.90
CA PHE A 219 21.96 3.44 -16.20
C PHE A 219 20.75 2.59 -16.61
N GLU A 220 20.96 1.56 -17.44
CA GLU A 220 19.88 0.68 -17.89
C GLU A 220 19.26 -0.11 -16.72
N ASP A 221 20.09 -0.73 -15.89
CA ASP A 221 19.65 -1.48 -14.71
C ASP A 221 18.93 -0.56 -13.71
N ARG A 222 19.49 0.64 -13.49
CA ARG A 222 18.91 1.67 -12.62
C ARG A 222 17.52 2.06 -13.11
N GLN A 223 17.35 2.29 -14.42
CA GLN A 223 16.06 2.66 -14.99
C GLN A 223 15.01 1.54 -14.89
N ASN A 224 15.42 0.28 -15.06
CA ASN A 224 14.53 -0.86 -14.86
C ASN A 224 14.09 -0.97 -13.39
N ARG A 225 15.01 -0.79 -12.44
CA ARG A 225 14.67 -0.78 -11.00
C ARG A 225 13.76 0.37 -10.62
N PHE A 226 13.93 1.57 -11.19
CA PHE A 226 13.00 2.68 -10.97
C PHE A 226 11.59 2.37 -11.46
N ARG A 227 11.44 1.70 -12.61
CA ARG A 227 10.12 1.26 -13.11
C ARG A 227 9.49 0.23 -12.18
N ALA A 228 10.25 -0.77 -11.74
CA ALA A 228 9.79 -1.77 -10.78
C ALA A 228 9.43 -1.14 -9.42
N LEU A 229 10.22 -0.18 -8.94
CA LEU A 229 9.93 0.55 -7.70
C LEU A 229 8.62 1.32 -7.79
N ARG A 230 8.39 2.10 -8.85
CA ARG A 230 7.13 2.82 -9.05
C ARG A 230 5.93 1.88 -9.12
N SER A 231 6.04 0.78 -9.89
CA SER A 231 4.98 -0.23 -9.95
C SER A 231 4.63 -0.79 -8.57
N ARG A 232 5.63 -1.09 -7.73
CA ARG A 232 5.40 -1.55 -6.35
C ARG A 232 4.73 -0.48 -5.49
N GLN A 233 5.19 0.77 -5.58
CA GLN A 233 4.58 1.91 -4.86
C GLN A 233 3.11 2.08 -5.25
N ASP A 234 2.78 1.98 -6.54
CA ASP A 234 1.40 2.10 -7.04
C ASP A 234 0.51 0.95 -6.53
N LEU A 235 1.00 -0.30 -6.56
CA LEU A 235 0.24 -1.45 -6.03
C LEU A 235 -0.09 -1.31 -4.53
N PHE A 236 0.84 -0.79 -3.73
CA PHE A 236 0.60 -0.58 -2.29
C PHE A 236 -0.36 0.58 -2.03
N GLN A 237 -0.32 1.62 -2.86
CA GLN A 237 -1.25 2.73 -2.79
C GLN A 237 -2.68 2.25 -3.10
N GLU A 238 -2.85 1.48 -4.17
CA GLU A 238 -4.16 1.03 -4.64
C GLU A 238 -4.83 0.05 -3.67
N GLU A 239 -4.03 -0.78 -2.98
CA GLU A 239 -4.52 -1.64 -1.90
C GLU A 239 -4.71 -0.90 -0.56
N GLY A 240 -4.48 0.42 -0.53
CA GLY A 240 -4.71 1.28 0.63
C GLY A 240 -3.68 1.15 1.75
N VAL A 241 -2.52 0.53 1.49
CA VAL A 241 -1.50 0.29 2.51
C VAL A 241 -0.89 1.59 3.01
N LEU A 242 -0.66 2.56 2.12
CA LEU A 242 -0.18 3.88 2.50
C LEU A 242 -1.16 4.58 3.47
N ASN A 243 -2.47 4.47 3.23
CA ASN A 243 -3.46 5.06 4.13
C ASN A 243 -3.47 4.35 5.49
N MET A 244 -3.32 3.03 5.55
CA MET A 244 -3.18 2.31 6.83
C MET A 244 -1.94 2.76 7.63
N ILE A 245 -0.84 3.09 6.95
CA ILE A 245 0.37 3.62 7.60
C ILE A 245 0.11 5.03 8.15
N LEU A 246 -0.55 5.90 7.39
CA LEU A 246 -0.94 7.23 7.85
C LEU A 246 -1.91 7.16 9.05
N ASP A 247 -2.92 6.28 8.99
CA ASP A 247 -3.83 6.04 10.10
C ASP A 247 -3.08 5.55 11.34
N THR A 248 -2.03 4.73 11.15
CA THR A 248 -1.16 4.27 12.24
C THR A 248 -0.41 5.44 12.87
N ILE A 249 0.16 6.35 12.07
CA ILE A 249 0.83 7.56 12.57
C ILE A 249 -0.12 8.43 13.41
N ASP A 250 -1.36 8.59 12.94
CA ASP A 250 -2.38 9.35 13.69
C ASP A 250 -2.73 8.70 15.02
N LYS A 251 -2.88 7.37 15.04
CA LYS A 251 -3.12 6.60 16.26
C LYS A 251 -1.94 6.69 17.23
N PHE A 252 -0.71 6.66 16.73
CA PHE A 252 0.49 6.85 17.56
C PHE A 252 0.49 8.19 18.26
N SER A 253 0.24 9.24 17.49
CA SER A 253 0.22 10.61 18.02
C SER A 253 -0.89 10.81 19.05
N LEU A 254 -2.05 10.17 18.86
CA LEU A 254 -3.13 10.20 19.84
C LEU A 254 -2.73 9.49 21.13
N MET A 255 -2.09 8.32 21.03
CA MET A 255 -1.59 7.58 22.19
C MET A 255 -0.54 8.36 22.98
N GLU A 256 0.44 8.98 22.30
CA GLU A 256 1.48 9.79 22.94
C GLU A 256 0.92 11.02 23.67
N SER A 257 -0.25 11.51 23.27
CA SER A 257 -0.93 12.63 23.94
C SER A 257 -1.67 12.24 25.23
N LEU A 258 -1.76 10.93 25.55
CA LEU A 258 -2.47 10.47 26.75
C LEU A 258 -1.65 10.74 28.02
N PRO A 259 -2.29 11.20 29.12
CA PRO A 259 -1.58 11.52 30.38
C PRO A 259 -0.81 10.35 31.00
N ASP A 260 -1.29 9.11 30.82
CA ASP A 260 -0.68 7.88 31.34
C ASP A 260 -0.11 7.00 30.21
N PHE A 261 0.42 7.63 29.16
CA PHE A 261 1.00 6.90 28.02
C PHE A 261 2.04 5.87 28.48
N ALA A 262 3.01 6.28 29.31
CA ALA A 262 4.07 5.41 29.80
C ALA A 262 3.53 4.19 30.59
N GLY A 263 2.46 4.36 31.39
CA GLY A 263 1.82 3.27 32.12
C GLY A 263 1.02 2.32 31.23
N LEU A 264 0.47 2.82 30.11
CA LEU A 264 -0.31 2.04 29.16
C LEU A 264 0.56 1.13 28.29
N ILE A 265 1.64 1.66 27.71
CA ILE A 265 2.55 0.88 26.85
C ILE A 265 3.51 0.01 27.66
N GLY A 266 3.91 0.47 28.85
CA GLY A 266 4.94 -0.16 29.69
C GLY A 266 6.35 0.24 29.28
N GLU A 267 7.26 0.32 30.26
CA GLU A 267 8.66 0.78 30.07
C GLU A 267 9.44 -0.08 29.06
N ASP A 268 9.21 -1.41 29.06
CA ASP A 268 9.90 -2.34 28.15
C ASP A 268 9.59 -2.07 26.67
N ASN A 269 8.41 -1.52 26.38
CA ASN A 269 7.94 -1.28 25.01
C ASN A 269 8.22 0.14 24.51
N GLN A 270 8.63 1.06 25.40
CA GLN A 270 8.77 2.48 25.07
C GLN A 270 9.82 2.71 23.97
N ASN A 271 10.99 2.07 24.07
CA ASN A 271 12.05 2.21 23.07
C ASN A 271 11.57 1.70 21.70
N THR A 272 10.93 0.54 21.65
CA THR A 272 10.40 -0.02 20.40
C THR A 272 9.29 0.84 19.82
N TRP A 273 8.47 1.48 20.66
CA TRP A 273 7.46 2.43 20.21
C TRP A 273 8.08 3.65 19.53
N GLU A 274 9.11 4.24 20.14
CA GLU A 274 9.84 5.39 19.57
C GLU A 274 10.52 5.03 18.23
N GLU A 275 11.10 3.83 18.14
CA GLU A 275 11.68 3.32 16.89
C GLU A 275 10.61 3.10 15.80
N ILE A 276 9.47 2.49 16.13
CA ILE A 276 8.35 2.31 15.18
C ILE A 276 7.84 3.67 14.71
N SER A 277 7.67 4.64 15.62
CA SER A 277 7.24 6.00 15.29
C SER A 277 8.16 6.65 14.25
N THR A 278 9.48 6.51 14.45
CA THR A 278 10.50 7.00 13.51
C THR A 278 10.41 6.28 12.15
N TYR A 279 10.32 4.95 12.15
CA TYR A 279 10.26 4.17 10.92
C TYR A 279 8.96 4.38 10.12
N LEU A 280 7.84 4.71 10.77
CA LEU A 280 6.59 5.03 10.06
C LEU A 280 6.80 6.21 9.09
N TYR A 281 7.46 7.29 9.53
CA TYR A 281 7.72 8.44 8.67
C TYR A 281 8.75 8.14 7.58
N LEU A 282 9.83 7.41 7.91
CA LEU A 282 10.82 6.96 6.92
C LEU A 282 10.19 6.06 5.85
N LEU A 283 9.27 5.18 6.24
CA LEU A 283 8.53 4.33 5.33
C LEU A 283 7.62 5.14 4.41
N VAL A 284 6.91 6.15 4.92
CA VAL A 284 6.11 7.05 4.08
C VAL A 284 7.01 7.72 3.04
N ALA A 285 8.19 8.22 3.42
CA ALA A 285 9.13 8.82 2.48
C ALA A 285 9.58 7.81 1.41
N ALA A 286 9.93 6.59 1.80
CA ALA A 286 10.34 5.53 0.86
C ALA A 286 9.22 5.16 -0.13
N MET A 287 7.96 5.14 0.32
CA MET A 287 6.79 4.80 -0.50
C MET A 287 6.38 5.87 -1.53
N ILE A 288 6.81 7.13 -1.36
CA ILE A 288 6.44 8.23 -2.25
C ILE A 288 7.60 8.77 -3.08
N LYS A 289 8.85 8.59 -2.63
CA LYS A 289 10.04 9.12 -3.30
C LYS A 289 10.14 8.67 -4.75
N GLY A 290 10.28 9.62 -5.68
CA GLY A 290 10.37 9.39 -7.12
C GLY A 290 9.06 9.00 -7.80
N ASN A 291 7.91 9.22 -7.13
CA ASN A 291 6.58 8.95 -7.66
C ASN A 291 5.66 10.18 -7.50
N HIS A 292 5.53 10.94 -8.60
CA HIS A 292 4.69 12.13 -8.66
C HIS A 292 3.23 11.88 -8.26
N SER A 293 2.59 10.78 -8.70
CA SER A 293 1.16 10.56 -8.38
C SER A 293 0.94 10.30 -6.90
N ASN A 294 1.88 9.62 -6.24
CA ASN A 294 1.82 9.40 -4.79
C ASN A 294 2.09 10.70 -4.03
N CYS A 295 3.09 11.49 -4.44
CA CYS A 295 3.37 12.81 -3.84
C CYS A 295 2.18 13.78 -4.00
N ALA A 296 1.52 13.80 -5.16
CA ALA A 296 0.38 14.66 -5.43
C ALA A 296 -0.81 14.40 -4.48
N GLN A 297 -0.93 13.19 -3.90
CA GLN A 297 -1.95 12.91 -2.88
C GLN A 297 -1.71 13.67 -1.56
N PHE A 298 -0.46 14.04 -1.29
CA PHE A 298 -0.09 14.88 -0.14
C PHE A 298 -0.20 16.36 -0.43
N ALA A 299 -0.35 16.78 -1.69
CA ALA A 299 -0.53 18.19 -2.06
C ALA A 299 -1.88 18.78 -1.62
N ALA A 300 -2.81 17.97 -1.11
CA ALA A 300 -4.04 18.48 -0.51
C ALA A 300 -3.72 19.31 0.75
N VAL A 301 -4.33 20.50 0.87
CA VAL A 301 -4.11 21.45 1.99
C VAL A 301 -4.15 20.76 3.35
N ALA A 302 -5.17 19.94 3.61
CA ALA A 302 -5.32 19.23 4.88
C ALA A 302 -4.17 18.25 5.18
N ARG A 303 -3.56 17.62 4.16
CA ARG A 303 -2.42 16.71 4.36
C ARG A 303 -1.10 17.47 4.54
N LEU A 304 -0.93 18.62 3.88
CA LEU A 304 0.22 19.48 4.15
C LEU A 304 0.14 20.06 5.57
N ASP A 305 -1.00 20.63 5.96
CA ASP A 305 -1.23 21.12 7.32
C ASP A 305 -0.94 20.03 8.37
N TRP A 306 -1.37 18.80 8.09
CA TRP A 306 -1.06 17.63 8.91
C TRP A 306 0.45 17.37 9.00
N LEU A 307 1.17 17.30 7.88
CA LEU A 307 2.63 17.09 7.87
C LEU A 307 3.38 18.19 8.63
N PHE A 308 3.08 19.46 8.35
CA PHE A 308 3.74 20.59 8.99
C PHE A 308 3.41 20.68 10.49
N GLY A 309 2.19 20.33 10.90
CA GLY A 309 1.81 20.27 12.32
C GLY A 309 2.64 19.26 13.12
N ARG A 310 3.09 18.18 12.49
CA ARG A 310 3.92 17.13 13.11
C ARG A 310 5.41 17.51 13.23
N LEU A 311 5.90 18.51 12.48
CA LEU A 311 7.27 19.04 12.64
C LEU A 311 7.52 19.63 14.03
N SER A 312 6.47 19.92 14.81
CA SER A 312 6.62 20.45 16.16
C SER A 312 7.34 19.50 17.12
N ASN A 313 7.35 18.19 16.84
CA ASN A 313 8.05 17.16 17.60
C ASN A 313 9.45 16.88 17.01
N PRO A 314 10.55 17.19 17.73
CA PRO A 314 11.92 16.95 17.27
C PRO A 314 12.24 15.48 16.96
N GLN A 315 11.63 14.52 17.65
CA GLN A 315 11.94 13.08 17.48
C GLN A 315 11.48 12.56 16.11
N SER A 316 10.35 13.04 15.61
CA SER A 316 9.81 12.67 14.29
C SER A 316 10.34 13.56 13.15
N ALA A 317 11.11 14.60 13.47
CA ALA A 317 11.52 15.61 12.51
C ALA A 317 12.30 15.03 11.32
N GLU A 318 13.19 14.06 11.56
CA GLU A 318 14.01 13.47 10.51
C GLU A 318 13.17 12.82 9.40
N GLY A 319 12.25 11.92 9.78
CA GLY A 319 11.40 11.24 8.81
C GLY A 319 10.41 12.18 8.14
N ILE A 320 9.85 13.16 8.88
CA ILE A 320 8.92 14.15 8.30
C ILE A 320 9.63 15.05 7.28
N LEU A 321 10.87 15.47 7.55
CA LEU A 321 11.67 16.25 6.60
C LEU A 321 11.89 15.48 5.30
N ASP A 322 12.16 14.18 5.37
CA ASP A 322 12.31 13.33 4.18
C ASP A 322 10.99 13.24 3.39
N VAL A 323 9.84 13.12 4.07
CA VAL A 323 8.51 13.15 3.42
C VAL A 323 8.26 14.50 2.74
N LEU A 324 8.47 15.60 3.46
CA LEU A 324 8.28 16.96 2.92
C LEU A 324 9.19 17.22 1.74
N TYR A 325 10.47 16.85 1.84
CA TYR A 325 11.40 16.96 0.73
C TYR A 325 10.85 16.25 -0.50
N CYS A 326 10.43 14.98 -0.39
CA CYS A 326 9.87 14.22 -1.50
C CYS A 326 8.61 14.87 -2.11
N VAL A 327 7.70 15.37 -1.28
CA VAL A 327 6.46 16.01 -1.73
C VAL A 327 6.75 17.32 -2.47
N LEU A 328 7.65 18.15 -1.93
CA LEU A 328 7.98 19.46 -2.48
C LEU A 328 8.79 19.36 -3.79
N THR A 329 9.65 18.34 -3.91
CA THR A 329 10.47 18.15 -5.13
C THR A 329 9.68 17.51 -6.26
N GLU A 330 8.81 16.54 -5.95
CA GLU A 330 8.11 15.74 -6.98
C GLU A 330 6.71 16.27 -7.33
N SER A 331 6.09 17.11 -6.49
CA SER A 331 4.74 17.67 -6.73
C SER A 331 4.76 19.20 -6.74
N PRO A 332 4.77 19.85 -7.92
CA PRO A 332 4.66 21.31 -8.00
C PRO A 332 3.30 21.83 -7.47
N GLU A 333 2.27 20.98 -7.44
CA GLU A 333 0.98 21.30 -6.86
C GLU A 333 1.07 21.55 -5.35
N ALA A 334 1.96 20.84 -4.65
CA ALA A 334 2.16 21.02 -3.22
C ALA A 334 2.71 22.42 -2.91
N LEU A 335 3.65 22.92 -3.71
CA LEU A 335 4.23 24.26 -3.56
C LEU A 335 3.18 25.37 -3.66
N ASN A 336 2.15 25.18 -4.50
CA ASN A 336 1.06 26.14 -4.63
C ASN A 336 0.14 26.20 -3.40
N MET A 337 0.20 25.18 -2.54
CA MET A 337 -0.64 25.06 -1.33
C MET A 337 0.11 25.46 -0.05
N ILE A 338 1.40 25.79 -0.15
CA ILE A 338 2.21 26.25 0.98
C ILE A 338 1.79 27.66 1.41
N ASN A 339 1.65 27.84 2.72
CA ASN A 339 1.38 29.13 3.35
C ASN A 339 2.54 29.60 4.23
N GLU A 340 2.40 30.81 4.78
CA GLU A 340 3.42 31.43 5.64
C GLU A 340 3.67 30.65 6.95
N GLU A 341 2.64 30.00 7.51
CA GLU A 341 2.72 29.23 8.76
C GLU A 341 3.55 27.95 8.59
N HIS A 342 3.43 27.29 7.43
CA HIS A 342 4.26 26.13 7.08
C HIS A 342 5.75 26.49 7.08
N ILE A 343 6.10 27.60 6.44
CA ILE A 343 7.49 28.08 6.34
C ILE A 343 8.04 28.43 7.72
N LYS A 344 7.26 29.16 8.53
CA LYS A 344 7.62 29.49 9.91
C LYS A 344 7.85 28.22 10.75
N SER A 345 7.08 27.17 10.52
CA SER A 345 7.24 25.89 11.23
C SER A 345 8.58 25.23 10.89
N VAL A 346 9.01 25.25 9.63
CA VAL A 346 10.34 24.74 9.22
C VAL A 346 11.48 25.58 9.80
N ILE A 347 11.33 26.92 9.82
CA ILE A 347 12.33 27.80 10.43
C ILE A 347 12.44 27.56 11.94
N SER A 348 11.30 27.42 12.64
CA SER A 348 11.29 27.10 14.08
C SER A 348 11.93 25.74 14.37
N LEU A 349 11.83 24.78 13.45
CA LEU A 349 12.50 23.49 13.60
C LEU A 349 14.03 23.64 13.59
N LEU A 350 14.57 24.54 12.76
CA LEU A 350 16.01 24.86 12.73
C LEU A 350 16.50 25.39 14.10
N GLU A 351 15.66 26.16 14.80
CA GLU A 351 15.94 26.65 16.16
C GLU A 351 15.97 25.52 17.19
N LYS A 352 15.06 24.53 17.06
CA LYS A 352 14.89 23.44 18.03
C LYS A 352 15.89 22.30 17.87
N VAL A 353 16.12 21.86 16.63
CA VAL A 353 16.94 20.67 16.31
C VAL A 353 18.40 21.06 16.02
N GLY A 354 18.65 22.34 15.73
CA GLY A 354 19.98 22.85 15.41
C GLY A 354 20.27 22.82 13.90
N ARG A 355 21.55 22.88 13.55
CA ARG A 355 22.03 23.06 12.16
C ARG A 355 22.00 21.74 11.38
N ASP A 356 20.80 21.28 11.04
CA ASP A 356 20.58 20.13 10.18
C ASP A 356 20.50 20.56 8.69
N PRO A 357 21.35 20.01 7.80
CA PRO A 357 21.27 20.29 6.36
C PRO A 357 19.91 19.94 5.74
N LYS A 358 19.19 18.92 6.23
CA LYS A 358 17.87 18.54 5.68
C LYS A 358 16.83 19.64 5.81
N VAL A 359 16.88 20.42 6.90
CA VAL A 359 15.99 21.57 7.10
C VAL A 359 16.25 22.64 6.04
N LEU A 360 17.52 22.87 5.69
CA LEU A 360 17.90 23.80 4.63
C LEU A 360 17.52 23.29 3.24
N ASP A 361 17.61 21.98 2.99
CA ASP A 361 17.18 21.36 1.74
C ASP A 361 15.66 21.53 1.52
N VAL A 362 14.86 21.41 2.59
CA VAL A 362 13.41 21.68 2.54
C VAL A 362 13.16 23.17 2.29
N LEU A 363 13.83 24.09 2.99
CA LEU A 363 13.71 25.53 2.74
C LEU A 363 14.09 25.93 1.30
N SER A 364 15.12 25.28 0.75
CA SER A 364 15.52 25.46 -0.65
C SER A 364 14.43 24.97 -1.60
N SER A 365 13.87 23.79 -1.35
CA SER A 365 12.80 23.20 -2.17
C SER A 365 11.50 24.01 -2.11
N LEU A 366 11.25 24.75 -1.01
CA LEU A 366 10.11 25.68 -0.90
C LEU A 366 10.24 26.91 -1.82
N CYS A 367 11.45 27.23 -2.26
CA CYS A 367 11.73 28.42 -3.08
C CYS A 367 11.63 28.15 -4.58
N GLU A 368 11.87 26.92 -5.02
CA GLU A 368 11.86 26.53 -6.43
C GLU A 368 11.28 25.13 -6.61
N GLY A 369 10.31 24.99 -7.51
CA GLY A 369 9.82 23.70 -7.98
C GLY A 369 9.80 23.64 -9.50
N ASN A 370 10.38 22.59 -10.08
CA ASN A 370 10.41 22.36 -11.53
C ASN A 370 10.88 23.58 -12.35
N GLY A 371 11.92 24.29 -11.88
CA GLY A 371 12.47 25.47 -12.56
C GLY A 371 11.65 26.76 -12.38
N MET A 372 10.61 26.74 -11.55
CA MET A 372 9.75 27.90 -11.27
C MET A 372 9.95 28.37 -9.81
N ALA A 373 10.24 29.66 -9.65
CA ALA A 373 10.44 30.28 -8.34
C ALA A 373 9.13 30.68 -7.66
N VAL A 374 9.00 30.40 -6.36
CA VAL A 374 7.85 30.75 -5.52
C VAL A 374 8.14 32.02 -4.70
N ARG A 375 7.66 33.17 -5.17
CA ARG A 375 7.98 34.50 -4.59
C ARG A 375 7.50 34.69 -3.16
N SER A 376 6.33 34.17 -2.81
CA SER A 376 5.80 34.23 -1.44
C SER A 376 6.76 33.56 -0.47
N SER A 377 7.19 32.33 -0.79
CA SER A 377 8.13 31.57 0.03
C SER A 377 9.46 32.29 0.22
N GLN A 378 10.02 32.82 -0.87
CA GLN A 378 11.27 33.59 -0.84
C GLN A 378 11.21 34.78 0.11
N ASN A 379 10.12 35.55 0.06
CA ASN A 379 9.92 36.70 0.92
C ASN A 379 9.78 36.27 2.39
N THR A 380 8.94 35.28 2.68
CA THR A 380 8.75 34.77 4.05
C THR A 380 10.04 34.25 4.67
N ILE A 381 10.84 33.50 3.92
CA ILE A 381 12.14 32.99 4.39
C ILE A 381 13.10 34.15 4.66
N THR A 382 13.16 35.14 3.75
CA THR A 382 14.00 36.34 3.92
C THR A 382 13.61 37.12 5.18
N ASP A 383 12.31 37.30 5.42
CA ASP A 383 11.78 38.09 6.52
C ASP A 383 11.91 37.40 7.89
N HIS A 384 11.92 36.05 7.93
CA HIS A 384 11.90 35.30 9.20
C HIS A 384 13.23 34.63 9.55
N LEU A 385 14.05 34.22 8.58
CA LEU A 385 15.31 33.52 8.83
C LEU A 385 16.50 34.48 8.98
N LEU A 386 16.54 35.56 8.21
CA LEU A 386 17.72 36.43 8.11
C LEU A 386 17.86 37.49 9.21
N PRO A 387 16.80 38.11 9.76
CA PRO A 387 16.97 39.26 10.66
C PRO A 387 17.68 38.93 11.98
N GLY A 388 17.53 37.70 12.49
CA GLY A 388 18.18 37.28 13.74
C GLY A 388 19.67 36.96 13.58
N LYS A 389 20.09 36.49 12.39
CA LYS A 389 21.45 36.02 12.06
C LYS A 389 22.09 34.99 13.02
N ASP A 390 21.38 34.52 14.06
CA ASP A 390 21.92 33.62 15.08
C ASP A 390 21.95 32.15 14.63
N LEU A 391 21.08 31.79 13.68
CA LEU A 391 20.95 30.41 13.18
C LEU A 391 21.96 30.07 12.07
N LEU A 392 22.33 31.07 11.27
CA LEU A 392 23.19 30.93 10.10
C LEU A 392 24.64 31.33 10.39
N LEU A 393 25.58 30.75 9.64
CA LEU A 393 26.98 31.15 9.71
C LEU A 393 27.17 32.53 9.05
N GLN A 394 27.91 33.40 9.74
CA GLN A 394 28.24 34.73 9.27
C GLN A 394 29.75 34.86 9.08
N THR A 395 30.16 35.65 8.09
CA THR A 395 31.56 36.00 7.89
C THR A 395 31.68 37.49 7.56
N ALA A 396 32.80 38.08 7.95
CA ALA A 396 33.16 39.45 7.61
C ALA A 396 34.68 39.52 7.43
N MET A 397 35.12 40.35 6.48
CA MET A 397 36.55 40.65 6.32
C MET A 397 37.08 41.27 7.61
N LYS A 398 38.18 40.73 8.13
CA LYS A 398 38.89 41.27 9.30
C LYS A 398 40.35 41.47 8.97
N ASP A 399 40.89 42.61 9.39
CA ASP A 399 42.31 42.92 9.22
C ASP A 399 43.18 42.07 10.14
N GLN A 400 44.36 41.69 9.65
CA GLN A 400 45.36 40.98 10.44
C GLN A 400 46.09 41.98 11.36
N VAL A 401 45.97 41.80 12.68
CA VAL A 401 46.58 42.70 13.66
C VAL A 401 47.94 42.14 14.10
N SER A 402 49.01 42.93 13.97
CA SER A 402 50.34 42.63 14.52
C SER A 402 50.64 43.55 15.69
N ARG A 403 51.15 42.99 16.79
CA ARG A 403 51.56 43.74 17.98
C ARG A 403 53.08 43.93 17.93
N TYR A 404 53.54 45.15 17.69
CA TYR A 404 54.95 45.49 17.88
C TYR A 404 55.23 45.50 19.38
N VAL A 405 56.18 44.65 19.83
CA VAL A 405 56.68 44.60 21.21
C VAL A 405 57.82 45.60 21.36
#